data_AF-A0A2A3XMH4-F1
#
_entry.id   AF-A0A2A3XMH4-F1
#
_cell.length_a   1.000
_cell.length_b   1.000
_cell.length_c   1.000
_cell.angle_alpha   90.00
_cell.angle_beta   90.00
_cell.angle_gamma   90.00
#
_symmetry.space_group_name_H-M   'P 1'
#
loop_
_entity.id
_entity.type
_entity.pdbx_description
1 polymer ?
#
loop_
_entity_poly.entity_id
_entity_poly.type
_entity_poly.pdbx_seq_one_letter_code
_entity_poly.pdbx_strand_id
1 'polypeptide(L)'
;MTLKPAERQATSEELAANLSLSGLSREQICEDLEFSDHALEAALELREMVDPVDVWVLRDYLEQAARDAGAEPAAYTALTEEARTEAYKWFELRQAPQAGTGVTAE
;
A
#
# COMPACT_ATOMS: atom_id res chain seq x y z
N MET A 1 13.49 -0.18 -9.49
CA MET A 1 14.48 0.68 -8.83
C MET A 1 14.93 0.02 -7.53
N THR A 2 16.23 0.06 -7.20
CA THR A 2 16.71 -0.44 -5.90
C THR A 2 16.63 0.68 -4.88
N LEU A 3 15.63 0.63 -4.00
CA LEU A 3 15.53 1.54 -2.87
C LEU A 3 16.72 1.33 -1.93
N LYS A 4 17.32 2.43 -1.45
CA LYS A 4 18.37 2.37 -0.44
C LYS A 4 17.76 1.90 0.89
N PRO A 5 18.53 1.24 1.77
CA PRO A 5 18.02 0.79 3.07
C PRO A 5 17.41 1.92 3.91
N ALA A 6 17.95 3.14 3.82
CA ALA A 6 17.39 4.31 4.50
C ALA A 6 16.01 4.74 3.93
N GLU A 7 15.84 4.68 2.61
CA GLU A 7 14.56 4.99 1.95
C GLU A 7 13.50 3.93 2.30
N ARG A 8 13.90 2.64 2.32
CA ARG A 8 13.02 1.55 2.74
C ARG A 8 12.50 1.75 4.17
N GLN A 9 13.39 2.12 5.08
CA GLN A 9 13.02 2.37 6.48
C GLN A 9 12.04 3.54 6.59
N ALA A 10 12.32 4.66 5.91
CA ALA A 10 11.43 5.81 5.87
C ALA A 10 10.04 5.44 5.32
N THR A 11 9.98 4.69 4.21
CA THR A 11 8.72 4.24 3.62
C THR A 11 7.95 3.27 4.52
N SER A 12 8.66 2.43 5.27
CA SER A 12 8.03 1.56 6.27
C SER A 12 7.36 2.38 7.37
N GLU A 13 8.04 3.42 7.86
CA GLU A 13 7.49 4.34 8.87
C GLU A 13 6.28 5.12 8.32
N GLU A 14 6.34 5.56 7.06
CA GLU A 14 5.22 6.23 6.37
C GLU A 14 4.01 5.31 6.19
N LEU A 15 4.20 4.04 5.84
CA LEU A 15 3.13 3.04 5.75
C LEU A 15 2.50 2.79 7.13
N ALA A 16 3.32 2.63 8.17
CA ALA A 16 2.83 2.44 9.54
C ALA A 16 2.05 3.66 10.08
N ALA A 17 2.46 4.87 9.69
CA ALA A 17 1.75 6.09 10.00
C ALA A 17 0.38 6.13 9.30
N ASN A 18 0.33 5.82 8.01
CA ASN A 18 -0.92 5.74 7.24
C ASN A 18 -1.87 4.65 7.76
N LEU A 19 -1.33 3.50 8.17
CA LEU A 19 -2.09 2.47 8.88
C LEU A 19 -2.75 3.03 10.14
N SER A 20 -2.00 3.78 10.95
CA SER A 20 -2.53 4.40 12.17
C SER A 20 -3.60 5.46 11.86
N LEU A 21 -3.46 6.21 10.76
CA LEU A 21 -4.45 7.20 10.30
C LEU A 21 -5.73 6.56 9.77
N SER A 22 -5.61 5.44 9.06
CA SER A 22 -6.76 4.70 8.54
C SER A 22 -7.64 4.07 9.64
N GLY A 23 -7.08 3.86 10.84
CA GLY A 23 -7.78 3.20 11.94
C GLY A 23 -8.01 1.70 11.72
N LEU A 24 -7.46 1.11 10.66
CA LEU A 24 -7.61 -0.29 10.34
C LEU A 24 -6.68 -1.16 11.20
N SER A 25 -7.18 -2.35 11.56
CA SER A 25 -6.37 -3.38 12.20
C SER A 25 -5.66 -4.24 11.15
N ARG A 26 -4.48 -4.77 11.51
CA ARG A 26 -3.70 -5.67 10.64
C ARG A 26 -4.52 -6.87 10.16
N GLU A 27 -5.35 -7.42 11.05
CA GLU A 27 -6.26 -8.52 10.75
C GLU A 27 -7.24 -8.16 9.62
N GLN A 28 -7.84 -6.96 9.66
CA GLN A 28 -8.78 -6.52 8.62
C GLN A 28 -8.09 -6.37 7.27
N ILE A 29 -6.85 -5.87 7.26
CA ILE A 29 -6.06 -5.71 6.03
C ILE A 29 -5.71 -7.07 5.45
N CYS A 30 -5.28 -8.02 6.30
CA CYS A 30 -5.02 -9.39 5.88
C CYS A 30 -6.26 -10.06 5.30
N GLU A 31 -7.43 -9.86 5.92
CA GLU A 31 -8.68 -10.42 5.42
C GLU A 31 -9.13 -9.79 4.09
N ASP A 32 -9.06 -8.46 3.97
CA ASP A 32 -9.54 -7.73 2.79
C ASP A 32 -8.62 -7.90 1.57
N LEU A 33 -7.31 -7.87 1.80
CA LEU A 33 -6.30 -8.05 0.75
C LEU A 33 -5.92 -9.51 0.51
N GLU A 34 -6.53 -10.45 1.25
CA GLU A 34 -6.17 -11.87 1.27
C GLU A 34 -4.67 -12.10 1.57
N PHE A 35 -4.06 -11.20 2.35
CA PHE A 35 -2.67 -11.28 2.75
C PHE A 35 -2.49 -12.26 3.90
N SER A 36 -1.37 -12.99 3.85
CA SER A 36 -0.85 -13.66 5.04
C SER A 36 -0.18 -12.64 5.97
N ASP A 37 -0.18 -12.90 7.27
CA ASP A 37 0.49 -12.05 8.27
C ASP A 37 1.95 -11.72 7.88
N HIS A 38 2.68 -12.73 7.40
CA HIS A 38 4.05 -12.55 6.90
C HIS A 38 4.13 -11.67 5.63
N ALA A 39 3.13 -11.72 4.75
CA ALA A 39 3.09 -10.90 3.54
C ALA A 39 2.81 -9.43 3.91
N LEU A 40 1.88 -9.20 4.83
CA LEU A 40 1.60 -7.87 5.37
C LEU A 40 2.84 -7.28 6.07
N GLU A 41 3.50 -8.04 6.94
CA GLU A 41 4.73 -7.58 7.59
C GLU A 41 5.84 -7.30 6.57
N ALA A 42 6.02 -8.18 5.58
CA ALA A 42 7.00 -7.96 4.52
C ALA A 42 6.71 -6.71 3.69
N ALA A 43 5.45 -6.39 3.43
CA ALA A 43 5.02 -5.20 2.70
C ALA A 43 5.19 -3.93 3.54
N LEU A 44 4.82 -3.97 4.82
CA LEU A 44 5.04 -2.88 5.77
C LEU A 44 6.52 -2.57 5.95
N GLU A 45 7.39 -3.58 6.00
CA GLU A 45 8.84 -3.40 6.17
C GLU A 45 9.62 -3.22 4.85
N LEU A 46 8.94 -3.28 3.69
CA LEU A 46 9.57 -3.32 2.37
C LEU A 46 10.77 -4.30 2.31
N ARG A 47 10.56 -5.53 2.79
CA ARG A 47 11.60 -6.57 2.80
C ARG A 47 12.07 -6.88 1.38
N GLU A 48 13.32 -7.31 1.23
CA GLU A 48 13.94 -7.47 -0.10
C GLU A 48 13.26 -8.51 -1.01
N MET A 49 12.55 -9.46 -0.41
CA MET A 49 11.81 -10.51 -1.11
C MET A 49 10.31 -10.23 -1.21
N VAL A 50 9.84 -9.05 -0.81
CA VAL A 50 8.42 -8.72 -0.92
C VAL A 50 8.04 -8.46 -2.38
N ASP A 51 6.87 -8.96 -2.77
CA ASP A 51 6.30 -8.63 -4.06
C ASP A 51 5.98 -7.14 -4.11
N PRO A 52 6.50 -6.40 -5.10
CA PRO A 52 6.22 -4.97 -5.23
C PRO A 52 4.73 -4.71 -5.44
N VAL A 53 4.01 -5.66 -6.05
CA VAL A 53 2.54 -5.59 -6.21
C VAL A 53 1.85 -5.49 -4.86
N ASP A 54 2.26 -6.30 -3.87
CA ASP A 54 1.64 -6.32 -2.55
C ASP A 54 1.86 -4.98 -1.82
N VAL A 55 3.07 -4.41 -1.94
CA VAL A 55 3.38 -3.07 -1.40
C VAL A 55 2.49 -2.00 -2.02
N TRP A 56 2.29 -2.06 -3.35
CA TRP A 56 1.44 -1.12 -4.07
C TRP A 56 -0.05 -1.25 -3.72
N VAL A 57 -0.54 -2.48 -3.58
CA VAL A 57 -1.92 -2.77 -3.17
C VAL A 57 -2.16 -2.29 -1.74
N LEU A 58 -1.25 -2.61 -0.81
CA LEU A 58 -1.33 -2.16 0.58
C LEU A 58 -1.35 -0.63 0.66
N ARG A 59 -0.46 0.03 -0.07
CA ARG A 59 -0.41 1.50 -0.12
C ARG A 59 -1.74 2.09 -0.58
N ASP A 60 -2.26 1.64 -1.71
CA ASP A 60 -3.52 2.15 -2.28
C ASP A 60 -4.68 1.93 -1.29
N TYR A 61 -4.74 0.74 -0.69
CA TYR A 61 -5.73 0.41 0.33
C TYR A 61 -5.67 1.33 1.56
N LEU A 62 -4.47 1.58 2.10
CA LEU A 62 -4.28 2.49 3.23
C LEU A 62 -4.66 3.93 2.89
N GLU A 63 -4.32 4.41 1.69
CA GLU A 63 -4.72 5.75 1.23
C GLU A 63 -6.24 5.88 1.11
N GLN A 64 -6.92 4.87 0.55
CA GLN A 64 -8.37 4.86 0.44
C GLN A 64 -9.02 4.81 1.82
N ALA A 65 -8.54 3.94 2.71
CA ALA A 65 -9.07 3.80 4.05
C ALA A 65 -8.87 5.07 4.89
N ALA A 66 -7.73 5.75 4.76
CA ALA A 66 -7.52 7.05 5.40
C ALA A 66 -8.53 8.08 4.89
N ARG A 67 -8.75 8.16 3.57
CA ARG A 67 -9.75 9.08 2.97
C ARG A 67 -11.17 8.76 3.42
N ASP A 68 -11.55 7.48 3.48
CA ASP A 68 -12.86 7.02 3.94
C ASP A 68 -13.09 7.37 5.42
N ALA A 69 -12.04 7.24 6.25
CA ALA A 69 -12.02 7.70 7.63
C ALA A 69 -12.04 9.23 7.78
N GLY A 70 -12.00 9.99 6.68
CA GLY A 70 -11.96 11.46 6.66
C GLY A 70 -10.60 12.04 7.04
N ALA A 71 -9.54 11.23 7.04
CA ALA A 71 -8.16 11.64 7.23
C ALA A 71 -7.45 11.88 5.89
N GLU A 72 -6.45 12.76 5.90
CA GLU A 72 -5.57 12.96 4.74
C GLU A 72 -4.38 11.98 4.83
N PRO A 73 -4.17 11.10 3.83
CA PRO A 73 -3.05 10.18 3.85
C PRO A 73 -1.73 10.94 3.78
N ALA A 74 -0.74 10.47 4.54
CA ALA A 74 0.61 11.02 4.51
C ALA A 74 1.27 10.72 3.16
N ALA A 75 1.92 11.72 2.58
CA ALA A 75 2.68 11.57 1.36
C ALA A 75 3.87 10.62 1.57
N TYR A 76 4.12 9.78 0.58
CA TYR A 76 5.25 8.85 0.59
C TYR A 76 6.45 9.45 -0.11
N THR A 77 7.63 9.33 0.51
CA THR A 77 8.90 9.83 -0.06
C THR A 77 9.46 8.91 -1.13
N ALA A 78 9.37 7.58 -0.96
CA ALA A 78 9.90 6.63 -1.94
C ALA A 78 8.84 6.00 -2.84
N LEU A 79 7.61 5.83 -2.34
CA LEU A 79 6.46 5.42 -3.14
C LEU A 79 5.76 6.66 -3.70
N THR A 80 6.42 7.45 -4.53
CA THR A 80 5.79 8.63 -5.14
C THR A 80 4.78 8.24 -6.24
N GLU A 81 3.96 9.20 -6.69
CA GLU A 81 3.06 8.99 -7.83
C GLU A 81 3.82 8.71 -9.15
N GLU A 82 5.04 9.24 -9.27
CA GLU A 82 5.94 8.92 -10.38
C GLU A 82 6.35 7.45 -10.33
N ALA A 83 6.79 6.96 -9.16
CA ALA A 83 7.10 5.55 -8.95
C ALA A 83 5.88 4.65 -9.19
N ARG A 84 4.66 5.12 -8.88
CA ARG A 84 3.40 4.43 -9.17
C ARG A 84 3.22 4.27 -10.68
N THR A 85 3.36 5.37 -11.42
CA THR A 85 3.21 5.39 -12.87
C THR A 85 4.24 4.50 -13.56
N GLU A 86 5.46 4.43 -13.03
CA GLU A 86 6.46 3.48 -13.49
C GLU A 86 6.08 2.05 -13.13
N ALA A 87 5.70 1.76 -11.89
CA ALA A 87 5.31 0.42 -11.45
C ALA A 87 4.18 -0.16 -12.31
N TYR A 88 3.18 0.65 -12.69
CA TYR A 88 2.09 0.26 -13.61
C TYR A 88 2.56 -0.15 -15.01
N LYS A 89 3.74 0.30 -15.45
CA LYS A 89 4.32 -0.07 -16.75
C LYS A 89 5.12 -1.37 -16.71
N TRP A 90 5.69 -1.70 -15.55
CA TRP A 90 6.63 -2.82 -15.38
C TRP A 90 5.98 -4.04 -14.73
N PHE A 91 5.07 -3.80 -13.79
CA PHE A 91 4.25 -4.81 -13.16
C PHE A 91 2.87 -4.60 -13.73
N GLU A 92 2.30 -5.64 -14.33
CA GLU A 92 0.91 -5.70 -14.79
C GLU A 92 0.00 -5.61 -13.55
N LEU A 93 0.04 -4.46 -12.86
CA LEU A 93 -0.61 -4.21 -11.58
C LEU A 93 -2.10 -4.41 -11.81
N ARG A 94 -2.63 -5.53 -11.33
CA ARG A 94 -4.07 -5.64 -11.13
C ARG A 94 -4.46 -4.46 -10.24
N GLN A 95 -5.46 -3.70 -10.67
CA GLN A 95 -6.04 -2.66 -9.83
C GLN A 95 -6.43 -3.32 -8.50
N ALA A 96 -5.99 -2.74 -7.38
CA ALA A 96 -6.41 -3.17 -6.07
C ALA A 96 -7.95 -3.16 -6.06
N PRO A 97 -8.61 -4.26 -5.61
CA PRO A 97 -10.06 -4.26 -5.52
C PRO A 97 -10.49 -3.09 -4.63
N GLN A 98 -11.36 -2.24 -5.15
CA GLN A 98 -11.90 -1.12 -4.41
C GLN A 98 -12.62 -1.68 -3.19
N ALA A 99 -12.26 -1.22 -1.99
CA ALA A 99 -13.09 -1.41 -0.81
C ALA A 99 -14.46 -0.77 -1.11
N GLY A 100 -15.42 -1.59 -1.51
CA GLY A 100 -16.83 -1.21 -1.64
C GLY A 100 -17.26 -0.49 -2.93
N THR A 101 -16.76 -0.80 -4.13
CA THR A 101 -17.49 -0.37 -5.35
C THR A 101 -17.42 -1.38 -6.48
N GLY A 102 -18.42 -2.26 -6.53
CA GLY A 102 -18.88 -2.81 -7.80
C GLY A 102 -19.69 -1.74 -8.55
N VAL A 103 -19.44 -1.63 -9.86
CA VAL A 103 -20.34 -1.06 -10.90
C VAL A 103 -20.44 0.49 -10.87
N THR A 104 -20.18 1.26 -11.93
CA THR A 104 -20.62 1.15 -13.34
C THR A 104 -19.73 2.02 -14.24
N ALA A 105 -19.50 1.56 -15.48
CA ALA A 105 -19.00 2.36 -16.59
C ALA A 105 -20.15 3.14 -17.26
N GLU A 106 -19.86 4.31 -17.82
CA GLU A 106 -20.56 4.88 -18.98
C GLU A 106 -19.58 5.65 -19.87
#